data_AF-A0A7S3SJS2-F1
#
_entry.id   AF-A0A7S3SJS2-F1
#
_cell.length_a   1.000
_cell.length_b   1.000
_cell.length_c   1.000
_cell.angle_alpha   90.00
_cell.angle_beta   90.00
_cell.angle_gamma   90.00
#
_symmetry.space_group_name_H-M   'P 1'
#
loop_
_entity.id
_entity.type
_entity.pdbx_description
1 polymer ?
#
loop_
_entity_poly.entity_id
_entity_poly.type
_entity_poly.pdbx_seq_one_letter_code
_entity_poly.pdbx_strand_id
1 'polypeptide(L)'
;YINNRSMKSAESVREQLKRTMERLGLQMVSTDFHDKEYYPNIRKCLVAGFFMQVAHLEKSGHYLTIKDNQVVALHPSTCLTHKPEWVLYNEFVLTSKNFVRTVIQVRGEWLV
;
A
#
# COMPACT_ATOMS: atom_id res chain seq x y z
N TYR A 1 7.75 0.68 19.59
CA TYR A 1 8.18 2.09 19.68
C TYR A 1 7.44 2.90 18.62
N ILE A 2 6.89 4.06 18.96
CA ILE A 2 6.16 4.95 18.02
C ILE A 2 6.79 6.34 18.09
N ASN A 3 7.04 6.98 16.93
CA ASN A 3 7.57 8.34 16.87
C ASN A 3 6.43 9.36 17.04
N ASN A 4 6.38 10.02 18.19
CA ASN A 4 5.34 11.01 18.52
C ASN A 4 5.31 12.21 17.55
N ARG A 5 6.47 12.66 17.06
CA ARG A 5 6.54 13.80 16.13
C ARG A 5 5.91 13.44 14.78
N SER A 6 6.18 12.23 14.28
CA SER A 6 5.58 11.72 13.05
C SER A 6 4.05 11.60 13.18
N MET A 7 3.55 11.12 14.32
CA MET A 7 2.10 11.01 14.56
C MET A 7 1.40 12.38 14.56
N LYS A 8 1.97 13.38 15.24
CA LYS A 8 1.44 14.76 15.22
C LYS A 8 1.43 15.35 13.81
N SER A 9 2.48 15.09 13.03
CA SER A 9 2.52 15.53 11.64
C SER A 9 1.44 14.85 10.79
N ALA A 10 1.22 13.55 10.97
CA ALA A 10 0.19 12.82 10.24
C ALA A 10 -1.22 13.33 10.56
N GLU A 11 -1.51 13.62 11.83
CA GLU A 11 -2.78 14.24 12.26
C GLU A 11 -3.00 15.60 11.59
N SER A 12 -1.98 16.46 11.57
CA SER A 12 -2.06 17.77 10.92
C SER A 12 -2.33 17.65 9.42
N VAL A 13 -1.64 16.75 8.72
CA VAL A 13 -1.86 16.51 7.28
C VAL A 13 -3.27 15.98 7.02
N ARG A 14 -3.77 15.05 7.86
CA ARG A 14 -5.14 14.53 7.74
C ARG A 14 -6.18 15.65 7.88
N GLU A 15 -6.04 16.55 8.84
CA GLU A 15 -6.97 17.67 9.01
C GLU A 15 -6.96 18.64 7.81
N GLN A 16 -5.80 18.86 7.19
CA GLN A 16 -5.71 19.67 5.95
C GLN A 16 -6.42 19.00 4.77
N LEU A 17 -6.25 17.68 4.61
CA LEU A 17 -6.92 16.90 3.57
C LEU A 17 -8.44 16.88 3.79
N LYS A 18 -8.88 16.69 5.03
CA LYS A 18 -10.30 16.72 5.42
C LYS A 18 -10.98 18.03 5.02
N ARG A 19 -10.40 19.18 5.38
CA ARG A 19 -10.93 20.50 4.97
C ARG A 19 -11.01 20.67 3.46
N THR A 20 -10.04 20.10 2.73
CA THR A 20 -10.03 20.12 1.27
C THR A 20 -11.17 19.27 0.70
N MET A 21 -11.40 18.08 1.25
CA MET A 21 -12.53 17.21 0.86
C MET A 21 -13.87 17.90 1.10
N GLU A 22 -14.07 18.52 2.28
CA GLU A 22 -15.29 19.27 2.62
C GLU A 22 -15.54 20.41 1.63
N ARG A 23 -14.50 21.20 1.31
CA ARG A 23 -14.60 22.29 0.32
C ARG A 23 -14.97 21.80 -1.08
N LEU A 24 -14.51 20.60 -1.46
CA LEU A 24 -14.81 19.97 -2.74
C LEU A 24 -16.14 19.18 -2.72
N GLY A 25 -16.86 19.14 -1.59
CA GLY A 25 -18.10 18.39 -1.45
C GLY A 25 -17.92 16.86 -1.46
N LEU A 26 -16.69 16.37 -1.20
CA LEU A 26 -16.40 14.94 -1.13
C LEU A 26 -16.85 14.38 0.22
N GLN A 27 -17.69 13.35 0.19
CA GLN A 27 -18.17 12.71 1.40
C GLN A 27 -17.07 11.90 2.09
N MET A 28 -16.94 12.08 3.39
CA MET A 28 -16.13 11.22 4.25
C MET A 28 -16.96 10.03 4.69
N VAL A 29 -16.72 8.88 4.07
CA VAL A 29 -17.43 7.64 4.34
C VAL A 29 -16.47 6.56 4.83
N SER A 30 -16.98 5.69 5.69
CA SER A 30 -16.30 4.49 6.13
C SER A 30 -17.28 3.34 6.07
N THR A 31 -16.84 2.18 5.57
CA THR A 31 -17.57 0.94 5.74
C THR A 31 -17.65 0.62 7.25
N ASP A 32 -18.70 -0.06 7.69
CA ASP A 32 -18.81 -0.54 9.06
C ASP A 32 -17.60 -1.44 9.41
N PHE A 33 -17.08 -1.32 10.62
CA PHE A 33 -15.88 -2.05 11.03
C PHE A 33 -16.09 -3.57 11.11
N HIS A 34 -17.32 -4.01 11.38
CA HIS A 34 -17.68 -5.43 11.44
C HIS A 34 -18.03 -6.01 10.05
N ASP A 35 -18.10 -5.18 9.02
CA ASP A 35 -18.27 -5.65 7.64
C ASP A 35 -17.01 -6.39 7.17
N LYS A 36 -17.19 -7.56 6.57
CA LYS A 36 -16.12 -8.34 5.95
C LYS A 36 -15.38 -7.56 4.85
N GLU A 37 -16.04 -6.58 4.22
CA GLU A 37 -15.47 -5.74 3.17
C GLU A 37 -14.69 -4.54 3.72
N TYR A 38 -14.66 -4.29 5.04
CA TYR A 38 -13.92 -3.16 5.63
C TYR A 38 -12.45 -3.08 5.16
N TYR A 39 -11.68 -4.15 5.39
CA TYR A 39 -10.28 -4.20 4.96
C TYR A 39 -10.10 -4.34 3.44
N PRO A 40 -10.87 -5.19 2.72
CA PRO A 40 -10.84 -5.22 1.26
C PRO A 40 -11.08 -3.86 0.61
N ASN A 41 -12.03 -3.06 1.08
CA ASN A 41 -12.34 -1.75 0.53
C ASN A 41 -11.17 -0.77 0.65
N ILE A 42 -10.46 -0.78 1.79
CA ILE A 42 -9.24 0.02 1.97
C ILE A 42 -8.16 -0.40 0.97
N ARG A 43 -7.96 -1.71 0.77
CA ARG A 43 -6.95 -2.22 -0.18
C ARG A 43 -7.31 -1.92 -1.64
N LYS A 44 -8.58 -2.06 -2.02
CA LYS A 44 -9.08 -1.67 -3.37
C LYS A 44 -8.87 -0.18 -3.63
N CYS A 45 -9.11 0.67 -2.63
CA CYS A 45 -8.81 2.11 -2.72
C CYS A 45 -7.32 2.39 -2.96
N LEU A 46 -6.42 1.69 -2.25
CA LEU A 46 -4.98 1.78 -2.51
C LEU A 46 -4.62 1.34 -3.93
N VAL A 47 -5.19 0.23 -4.41
CA VAL A 47 -4.97 -0.26 -5.78
C VAL A 47 -5.36 0.80 -6.81
N ALA A 48 -6.50 1.48 -6.63
CA ALA A 48 -6.92 2.54 -7.55
C ALA A 48 -5.90 3.68 -7.70
N GLY A 49 -5.16 4.03 -6.63
CA GLY A 49 -4.13 5.07 -6.66
C GLY A 49 -2.73 4.58 -7.02
N PHE A 50 -2.42 3.31 -6.74
CA PHE A 50 -1.06 2.74 -6.80
C PHE A 50 -0.96 1.55 -7.75
N PHE A 51 -1.88 1.37 -8.70
CA PHE A 51 -1.90 0.22 -9.63
C PHE A 51 -0.59 0.01 -10.42
N MET A 52 0.22 1.06 -10.61
CA MET A 52 1.55 0.95 -11.25
C MET A 52 2.66 0.46 -10.29
N GLN A 53 2.44 0.50 -8.99
CA GLN A 53 3.40 0.12 -7.94
C GLN A 53 3.06 -1.25 -7.38
N VAL A 54 3.10 -2.25 -8.25
CA VAL A 54 2.74 -3.64 -7.94
C VAL A 54 3.89 -4.57 -8.30
N ALA A 55 4.08 -5.61 -7.49
CA ALA A 55 5.01 -6.69 -7.77
C ALA A 55 4.35 -8.07 -7.57
N HIS A 56 4.71 -9.01 -8.43
CA HIS A 56 4.24 -10.39 -8.42
C HIS A 56 5.33 -11.34 -7.93
N LEU A 57 4.96 -12.35 -7.14
CA LEU A 57 5.87 -13.37 -6.64
C LEU A 57 6.11 -14.43 -7.72
N GLU A 58 7.34 -14.49 -8.21
CA GLU A 58 7.74 -15.50 -9.17
C GLU A 58 7.96 -16.87 -8.52
N LYS A 59 7.87 -17.95 -9.31
CA LYS A 59 8.10 -19.34 -8.86
C LYS A 59 9.48 -19.54 -8.24
N SER A 60 10.47 -18.76 -8.66
CA SER A 60 11.83 -18.71 -8.11
C SER A 60 11.92 -18.02 -6.74
N GLY A 61 10.83 -17.46 -6.21
CA GLY A 61 10.72 -16.91 -4.86
C GLY A 61 11.17 -15.44 -4.70
N HIS A 62 11.49 -14.75 -5.79
CA HIS A 62 11.71 -13.31 -5.85
C HIS A 62 10.45 -12.59 -6.37
N TYR A 63 10.34 -11.28 -6.13
CA TYR A 63 9.26 -10.49 -6.70
C TYR A 63 9.72 -9.79 -7.98
N LEU A 64 8.81 -9.62 -8.92
CA LEU A 64 9.02 -8.88 -10.16
C LEU A 64 8.04 -7.71 -10.23
N THR A 65 8.52 -6.48 -10.44
CA THR A 65 7.60 -5.33 -10.61
C THR A 65 6.87 -5.43 -11.94
N ILE A 66 5.58 -5.12 -11.95
CA ILE A 66 4.73 -5.30 -13.15
C ILE A 66 5.08 -4.33 -14.27
N LYS A 67 5.47 -3.10 -13.93
CA LYS A 67 5.73 -2.05 -14.92
C LYS A 67 7.04 -2.30 -15.70
N ASP A 68 8.10 -2.64 -14.98
CA ASP A 68 9.48 -2.55 -15.50
C ASP A 68 10.26 -3.87 -15.34
N ASN A 69 9.58 -4.95 -14.94
CA ASN A 69 10.17 -6.27 -14.70
C ASN A 69 11.43 -6.24 -13.80
N GLN A 70 11.43 -5.39 -12.78
CA GLN A 70 12.56 -5.27 -11.86
C GLN A 70 12.48 -6.35 -10.79
N VAL A 71 13.57 -7.10 -10.62
CA VAL A 71 13.69 -8.07 -9.52
C VAL A 71 13.84 -7.31 -8.21
N VAL A 72 12.91 -7.54 -7.29
CA VAL A 72 12.86 -6.90 -5.97
C VAL A 72 12.61 -7.92 -4.86
N ALA A 73 12.96 -7.53 -3.64
CA ALA A 73 12.55 -8.24 -2.43
C ALA A 73 11.70 -7.33 -1.53
N LEU A 74 10.88 -7.94 -0.67
CA LEU A 74 10.21 -7.18 0.39
C LEU A 74 11.27 -6.61 1.34
N HIS A 75 11.15 -5.33 1.66
CA HIS A 75 12.06 -4.68 2.60
C HIS A 75 11.97 -5.35 3.99
N PRO A 76 13.08 -5.57 4.73
CA PRO A 76 13.07 -6.27 6.02
C PRO A 76 12.19 -5.64 7.11
N SER A 77 11.83 -4.37 6.96
CA SER A 77 10.93 -3.67 7.88
C SER A 77 9.44 -3.99 7.65
N THR A 78 9.09 -4.87 6.71
CA THR A 78 7.71 -5.26 6.46
C THR A 78 7.13 -6.05 7.63
N CYS A 79 5.84 -5.87 7.90
CA CYS A 79 5.10 -6.67 8.88
C CYS A 79 4.49 -7.95 8.27
N LEU A 80 4.67 -8.19 6.96
CA LEU A 80 4.20 -9.42 6.33
C LEU A 80 5.00 -10.62 6.84
N THR A 81 4.29 -11.62 7.35
CA THR A 81 4.87 -12.88 7.85
C THR A 81 4.94 -13.97 6.78
N HIS A 82 4.24 -13.78 5.66
CA HIS A 82 4.23 -14.65 4.49
C HIS A 82 4.61 -13.90 3.21
N LYS A 83 4.81 -14.65 2.12
CA LYS A 83 5.02 -14.09 0.77
C LYS A 83 3.73 -14.20 -0.05
N PRO A 84 2.86 -13.17 -0.05
CA PRO A 84 1.68 -13.17 -0.90
C PRO A 84 2.06 -13.12 -2.38
N GLU A 85 1.21 -13.67 -3.24
CA GLU A 85 1.42 -13.69 -4.70
C GLU A 85 1.50 -12.28 -5.30
N TRP A 86 0.65 -11.36 -4.82
CA TRP A 86 0.59 -9.98 -5.29
C TRP A 86 0.79 -9.00 -4.13
N VAL A 87 1.72 -8.07 -4.31
CA VAL A 87 1.94 -6.96 -3.39
C VAL A 87 1.84 -5.63 -4.11
N LEU A 88 1.21 -4.67 -3.45
CA LEU A 88 1.32 -3.26 -3.76
C LEU A 88 2.37 -2.65 -2.83
N TYR A 89 3.18 -1.73 -3.33
CA TYR A 89 4.22 -1.04 -2.56
C TYR A 89 4.10 0.48 -2.69
N ASN A 90 4.63 1.23 -1.71
CA ASN A 90 4.70 2.69 -1.77
C ASN A 90 6.07 3.21 -2.26
N GLU A 91 7.13 2.51 -1.89
CA GLU A 91 8.51 2.96 -2.12
C GLU A 91 9.35 1.88 -2.79
N PHE A 92 10.10 2.28 -3.80
CA PHE A 92 11.19 1.50 -4.38
C PHE A 92 12.52 1.99 -3.80
N VAL A 93 13.28 1.09 -3.17
CA VAL A 93 14.54 1.39 -2.50
C VAL A 93 15.69 0.76 -3.29
N LEU A 94 16.47 1.61 -3.96
CA LEU A 94 17.64 1.24 -4.75
C LEU A 94 18.88 1.11 -3.84
N THR A 95 19.44 -0.09 -3.75
CA THR A 95 20.72 -0.38 -3.06
C THR A 95 21.48 -1.47 -3.82
N SER A 96 22.42 -2.18 -3.19
CA SER A 96 23.02 -3.40 -3.74
C SER A 96 21.99 -4.49 -4.07
N LYS A 97 20.83 -4.48 -3.38
CA LYS A 97 19.64 -5.26 -3.72
C LYS A 97 18.43 -4.33 -3.75
N ASN A 98 17.57 -4.48 -4.75
CA ASN A 98 16.36 -3.67 -4.83
C ASN A 98 15.31 -4.17 -3.83
N PHE A 99 14.71 -3.24 -3.09
CA PHE A 99 13.64 -3.54 -2.16
C PHE A 99 12.39 -2.73 -2.46
N VAL A 100 11.23 -3.30 -2.15
CA VAL A 100 9.97 -2.57 -2.06
C VAL A 100 9.56 -2.43 -0.60
N ARG A 101 9.20 -1.22 -0.18
CA ARG A 101 8.89 -0.87 1.21
C ARG A 101 7.45 -0.37 1.35
N THR A 102 6.88 -0.57 2.54
CA THR A 102 5.49 -0.26 2.87
C THR A 102 4.57 -1.02 1.92
N VAL A 103 4.50 -2.32 2.15
CA VAL A 103 3.85 -3.28 1.26
C VAL A 103 2.53 -3.77 1.82
N ILE A 104 1.57 -4.05 0.96
CA ILE A 104 0.29 -4.66 1.33
C ILE A 104 -0.08 -5.77 0.35
N GLN A 105 -0.63 -6.87 0.87
CA GLN A 105 -1.19 -7.93 0.03
C GLN A 105 -2.45 -7.45 -0.68
N VAL A 106 -2.46 -7.60 -2.00
CA VAL A 106 -3.61 -7.35 -2.87
C VAL A 106 -4.01 -8.62 -3.62
N ARG A 107 -5.11 -8.58 -4.37
CA ARG A 107 -5.53 -9.68 -5.25
C ARG A 107 -5.34 -9.25 -6.70
N GLY A 108 -4.88 -10.16 -7.55
CA GLY A 108 -4.70 -9.90 -8.98
C GLY A 108 -6.00 -9.44 -9.66
N GLU A 109 -7.15 -9.94 -9.21
CA GLU A 109 -8.49 -9.57 -9.71
C GLU A 109 -8.83 -8.08 -9.53
N TRP A 110 -8.14 -7.34 -8.65
CA TRP A 110 -8.36 -5.90 -8.45
C TRP A 110 -7.55 -5.01 -9.39
N LEU A 111 -6.63 -5.59 -10.17
CA LEU A 111 -5.72 -4.88 -11.07
C LEU A 111 -6.19 -4.86 -12.53
N VAL A 112 -7.33 -5.52 -12.82
CA VAL A 112 -7.92 -5.66 -14.15
C VAL A 112 -8.86 -4.49 -14.46
#